data_AF-A0A7Y8UV82-F1
#
_entry.id   AF-A0A7Y8UV82-F1
#
_cell.length_a   1.000
_cell.length_b   1.000
_cell.length_c   1.000
_cell.angle_alpha   90.00
_cell.angle_beta   90.00
_cell.angle_gamma   90.00
#
_symmetry.space_group_name_H-M   'P 1'
#
loop_
_entity.id
_entity.type
_entity.pdbx_description
1 polymer ?
#
loop_
_entity_poly.entity_id
_entity_poly.type
_entity_poly.pdbx_seq_one_letter_code
_entity_poly.pdbx_strand_id
1 'polypeptide(L)'
;MTAEYQPNDFDGKKAARVMVLLGVAIALSLGGVAWLLSGYRQQVQQPPMSTLERQRLLPPEPRLQADPRQAGERQLARQRLHLDSYGWVDREHHIVHLPLAQARQLLLERGWPDEH
;
A
#
# COMPACT_ATOMS: atom_id res chain seq x y z
N MET A 1 61.63 -8.47 39.41
CA MET A 1 61.12 -7.48 38.44
C MET A 1 60.27 -6.48 39.20
N THR A 2 60.89 -5.48 39.81
CA THR A 2 60.19 -4.39 40.49
C THR A 2 59.76 -3.40 39.43
N ALA A 3 58.45 -3.19 39.27
CA ALA A 3 57.91 -2.19 38.36
C ALA A 3 58.42 -0.81 38.79
N GLU A 4 59.22 -0.16 37.96
CA GLU A 4 59.57 1.24 38.16
C GLU A 4 58.29 2.07 38.09
N TYR A 5 58.00 2.80 39.16
CA TYR A 5 56.92 3.78 39.19
C TYR A 5 57.32 4.96 38.32
N GLN A 6 56.75 5.03 37.11
CA GLN A 6 56.88 6.19 36.25
C GLN A 6 55.95 7.30 36.78
N PRO A 7 56.47 8.44 37.24
CA PRO A 7 55.63 9.53 37.73
C PRO A 7 54.79 10.06 36.57
N ASN A 8 53.46 9.93 36.71
CA ASN A 8 52.49 10.41 35.75
C ASN A 8 52.55 11.95 35.70
N ASP A 9 53.13 12.52 34.64
CA ASP A 9 53.24 13.95 34.37
C ASP A 9 51.91 14.52 33.82
N PHE A 10 50.82 14.20 34.52
CA PHE A 10 49.49 14.66 34.15
C PHE A 10 49.30 16.13 34.52
N ASP A 11 49.41 17.00 33.52
CA ASP A 11 49.13 18.42 33.68
C ASP A 11 47.60 18.64 33.78
N GLY A 12 47.11 18.76 35.00
CA GLY A 12 45.69 18.99 35.30
C GLY A 12 45.10 20.22 34.61
N LYS A 13 45.93 21.22 34.26
CA LYS A 13 45.47 22.40 33.49
C LYS A 13 45.19 22.04 32.03
N LYS A 14 45.98 21.15 31.44
CA LYS A 14 45.73 20.61 30.08
C LYS A 14 44.48 19.74 30.08
N ALA A 15 44.33 18.88 31.09
CA ALA A 15 43.15 18.05 31.24
C ALA A 15 41.86 18.86 31.40
N ALA A 16 41.88 19.90 32.24
CA ALA A 16 40.74 20.81 32.41
C ALA A 16 40.37 21.52 31.10
N ARG A 17 41.38 21.98 30.32
CA ARG A 17 41.13 22.59 29.00
C ARG A 17 40.48 21.61 28.03
N VAL A 18 40.93 20.35 28.01
CA VAL A 18 40.34 19.31 27.15
C VAL A 18 38.89 19.02 27.56
N MET A 19 38.59 18.93 28.86
CA MET A 19 37.21 18.73 29.34
C MET A 19 36.30 19.90 28.96
N VAL A 20 36.78 21.14 29.10
CA VAL A 20 36.02 22.33 28.71
C VAL A 20 35.79 22.35 27.20
N LEU A 21 36.81 22.07 26.38
CA LEU A 21 36.68 22.02 24.92
C LEU A 21 35.70 20.93 24.47
N LEU A 22 35.75 19.75 25.10
CA LEU A 22 34.81 18.67 24.83
C LEU A 22 33.37 19.07 25.21
N GLY A 23 33.18 19.69 26.37
CA GLY A 23 31.88 20.20 26.80
C GLY A 23 31.30 21.25 25.84
N VAL A 24 32.15 22.18 25.37
CA VAL A 24 31.77 23.18 24.37
C VAL A 24 31.41 22.53 23.04
N ALA A 25 32.19 21.56 22.57
CA ALA A 25 31.90 20.84 21.32
C ALA A 25 30.56 20.09 21.40
N ILE A 26 30.26 19.45 22.52
CA ILE A 26 28.98 18.77 22.75
C ILE A 26 27.83 19.78 22.77
N ALA A 27 27.98 20.90 23.49
CA ALA A 27 26.97 21.94 23.56
C ALA A 27 26.66 22.55 22.19
N LEU A 28 27.69 22.80 21.37
CA LEU A 28 27.55 23.29 20.00
C LEU A 28 26.87 22.26 19.10
N SER A 29 27.22 20.98 19.22
CA SER A 29 26.58 19.90 18.47
C SER A 29 25.08 19.78 18.81
N LEU A 30 24.73 19.73 20.10
CA LEU A 30 23.34 19.66 20.55
C LEU A 30 22.55 20.91 20.15
N GLY A 31 23.14 22.11 20.30
CA GLY A 31 22.53 23.36 19.89
C GLY A 31 22.28 23.43 18.37
N GLY A 32 23.25 22.99 17.56
CA GLY A 32 23.11 22.92 16.11
C GLY A 32 22.03 21.95 15.65
N VAL A 33 21.96 20.77 16.27
CA VAL A 33 20.90 19.78 16.00
C VAL A 33 19.53 20.33 16.41
N ALA A 34 19.42 20.94 17.59
CA ALA A 34 18.16 21.55 18.03
C ALA A 34 17.70 22.68 17.11
N TRP A 35 18.62 23.54 16.66
CA TRP A 35 18.35 24.61 15.72
C TRP A 35 17.87 24.08 14.36
N LEU A 36 18.56 23.07 13.81
CA LEU A 36 18.17 22.41 12.57
C LEU A 36 16.76 21.78 12.66
N LEU A 37 16.51 21.04 13.74
CA LEU A 37 15.20 20.41 13.96
C LEU A 37 14.09 21.44 14.17
N SER A 38 14.38 22.60 14.77
CA SER A 38 13.40 23.66 14.95
C SER A 38 12.92 24.26 13.61
N GLY A 39 13.85 24.45 12.66
CA GLY A 39 13.52 24.90 11.30
C GLY A 39 12.69 23.86 10.54
N TYR A 40 13.05 22.58 10.64
CA TYR A 40 12.26 21.50 10.04
C TYR A 40 10.85 21.39 10.65
N ARG A 41 10.71 21.55 11.98
CA ARG A 41 9.41 21.49 12.65
C ARG A 41 8.46 22.61 12.24
N GLN A 42 8.97 23.81 11.94
CA GLN A 42 8.15 24.90 11.40
C GLN A 42 7.62 24.59 10.00
N GLN A 43 8.37 23.82 9.19
CA GLN A 43 7.96 23.46 7.83
C GLN A 43 7.05 22.23 7.77
N VAL A 44 7.15 21.33 8.76
CA VAL A 44 6.26 20.18 8.95
C VAL A 44 5.11 20.53 9.93
N GLN A 45 4.65 21.79 9.93
CA GLN A 45 3.33 22.11 10.47
C GLN A 45 2.34 21.21 9.74
N GLN A 46 1.81 20.22 10.45
CA GLN A 46 0.85 19.28 9.87
C GLN A 46 -0.26 20.12 9.23
N PRO A 47 -0.59 19.91 7.94
CA PRO A 47 -1.68 20.64 7.32
C PRO A 47 -2.91 20.50 8.23
N PRO A 48 -3.66 21.59 8.47
CA PRO A 48 -4.82 21.53 9.35
C PRO A 48 -5.73 20.42 8.85
N MET A 49 -6.05 19.46 9.72
CA MET A 49 -6.86 18.29 9.37
C MET A 49 -8.07 18.75 8.56
N SER A 50 -8.17 18.23 7.34
CA SER A 50 -9.29 18.49 6.45
C SER A 50 -10.59 18.07 7.13
N THR A 51 -11.71 18.64 6.70
CA THR A 51 -13.04 18.30 7.24
C THR A 51 -13.37 16.82 7.09
N LEU A 52 -12.83 16.16 6.07
CA LEU A 52 -12.98 14.72 5.82
C LEU A 52 -12.14 13.87 6.78
N GLU A 53 -10.91 14.29 7.11
CA GLU A 53 -10.07 13.58 8.08
C GLU A 53 -10.61 13.69 9.52
N ARG A 54 -11.31 14.79 9.82
CA ARG A 54 -11.99 14.98 11.11
C ARG A 54 -13.25 14.13 11.25
N GLN A 55 -13.89 13.78 10.14
CA GLN A 55 -15.05 12.91 10.16
C GLN A 55 -14.60 11.46 10.21
N ARG A 56 -14.67 10.86 11.40
CA ARG A 56 -14.58 9.41 11.55
C ARG A 56 -15.84 8.78 10.96
N LEU A 57 -15.86 8.61 9.65
CA LEU A 57 -16.88 7.82 8.95
C LEU A 57 -16.69 6.37 9.36
N LEU A 58 -17.48 5.91 10.33
CA LEU A 58 -17.57 4.48 10.60
C LEU A 58 -18.17 3.82 9.35
N PRO A 59 -17.53 2.79 8.77
CA PRO A 59 -18.14 2.05 7.69
C PRO A 59 -19.48 1.50 8.19
N PRO A 60 -20.53 1.49 7.34
CA PRO A 60 -21.78 0.84 7.70
C PRO A 60 -21.53 -0.63 8.05
N GLU A 61 -22.36 -1.18 8.93
CA GLU A 61 -22.23 -2.58 9.34
C GLU A 61 -22.23 -3.52 8.11
N PRO A 62 -21.41 -4.59 8.13
CA PRO A 62 -21.38 -5.57 7.05
C PRO A 62 -22.77 -6.15 6.80
N ARG A 63 -23.31 -5.92 5.60
CA ARG A 63 -24.61 -6.46 5.19
C ARG A 63 -24.43 -7.91 4.76
N LEU A 64 -24.80 -8.85 5.62
CA LEU A 64 -24.79 -10.28 5.28
C LEU A 64 -25.89 -10.61 4.27
N GLN A 65 -25.55 -11.38 3.25
CA GLN A 65 -26.53 -11.93 2.32
C GLN A 65 -27.40 -12.96 3.06
N ALA A 66 -28.72 -12.72 3.12
CA ALA A 66 -29.65 -13.53 3.89
C ALA A 66 -29.73 -14.99 3.42
N ASP A 67 -29.66 -15.24 2.11
CA ASP A 67 -29.61 -16.57 1.52
C ASP A 67 -28.61 -16.63 0.36
N PRO A 68 -27.37 -17.06 0.61
CA PRO A 68 -26.35 -17.17 -0.43
C PRO A 68 -26.63 -18.33 -1.40
N ARG A 69 -27.31 -19.40 -0.97
CA ARG A 69 -27.57 -20.57 -1.82
C ARG A 69 -28.58 -20.21 -2.89
N GLN A 70 -29.72 -19.64 -2.49
CA GLN A 70 -30.76 -19.25 -3.44
C GLN A 70 -30.27 -18.17 -4.41
N ALA A 71 -29.45 -17.22 -3.93
CA ALA A 71 -28.83 -16.22 -4.80
C ALA A 71 -27.90 -16.87 -5.84
N GLY A 72 -27.08 -17.84 -5.42
CA GLY A 72 -26.21 -18.62 -6.30
C GLY A 72 -27.00 -19.40 -7.36
N GLU A 73 -28.05 -20.11 -6.97
CA GLU A 73 -28.90 -20.87 -7.90
C GLU A 73 -29.58 -19.96 -8.93
N ARG A 74 -30.09 -18.80 -8.51
CA ARG A 74 -30.67 -17.81 -9.43
C ARG A 74 -29.64 -17.29 -10.42
N GLN A 75 -28.41 -17.06 -9.98
CA GLN A 75 -27.32 -16.61 -10.84
C GLN A 75 -26.96 -17.68 -11.87
N LEU A 76 -26.81 -18.93 -11.42
CA LEU A 76 -26.54 -20.07 -12.30
C LEU A 76 -27.66 -20.27 -13.33
N ALA A 77 -28.93 -20.14 -12.92
CA ALA A 77 -30.06 -20.25 -13.83
C ALA A 77 -30.03 -19.16 -14.93
N ARG A 78 -29.69 -17.92 -14.58
CA ARG A 78 -29.55 -16.82 -15.56
C ARG A 78 -28.41 -17.07 -16.54
N GLN A 79 -27.26 -17.54 -16.05
CA GLN A 79 -26.12 -17.87 -16.90
C GLN A 79 -26.44 -19.03 -17.84
N ARG A 80 -27.14 -20.05 -17.33
CA ARG A 80 -27.60 -21.18 -18.13
C ARG A 80 -28.52 -20.75 -19.26
N LEU A 81 -29.48 -19.87 -18.98
CA LEU A 81 -30.36 -19.30 -19.99
C LEU A 81 -29.58 -18.55 -21.07
N HIS A 82 -28.54 -17.78 -20.71
CA HIS A 82 -27.71 -17.11 -21.70
C HIS A 82 -26.99 -18.11 -22.61
N LEU A 83 -26.36 -19.15 -22.03
CA LEU A 83 -25.62 -20.17 -22.79
C LEU A 83 -26.50 -21.04 -23.69
N ASP A 84 -27.75 -21.28 -23.28
CA ASP A 84 -28.68 -22.18 -23.97
C ASP A 84 -29.68 -21.43 -24.89
N SER A 85 -29.54 -20.11 -25.04
CA SER A 85 -30.42 -19.29 -25.90
C SER A 85 -29.67 -18.55 -27.02
N TYR A 86 -30.44 -18.15 -28.04
CA TYR A 86 -29.97 -17.25 -29.08
C TYR A 86 -30.03 -15.81 -28.59
N GLY A 87 -29.04 -15.01 -28.97
CA GLY A 87 -28.98 -13.61 -28.59
C GLY A 87 -28.17 -12.79 -29.58
N TRP A 88 -28.15 -11.48 -29.35
CA TRP A 88 -27.24 -10.58 -30.06
C TRP A 88 -26.07 -10.24 -29.13
N VAL A 89 -24.85 -10.37 -29.63
CA VAL A 89 -23.66 -9.85 -28.95
C VAL A 89 -23.47 -8.40 -29.38
N ASP A 90 -23.53 -8.15 -30.69
CA ASP A 90 -23.47 -6.82 -31.29
C ASP A 90 -24.43 -6.75 -32.48
N ARG A 91 -25.46 -5.92 -32.37
CA ARG A 91 -26.47 -5.80 -33.43
C ARG A 91 -25.97 -4.98 -34.62
N GLU A 92 -25.12 -3.99 -34.38
CA GLU A 92 -24.61 -3.09 -35.42
C GLU A 92 -23.66 -3.85 -36.35
N HIS A 93 -22.81 -4.69 -35.76
CA HIS A 93 -21.87 -5.54 -36.51
C HIS A 93 -22.45 -6.91 -36.87
N HIS A 94 -23.75 -7.14 -36.64
CA HIS A 94 -24.46 -8.38 -36.95
C HIS A 94 -23.87 -9.64 -36.28
N ILE A 95 -23.27 -9.50 -35.09
CA ILE A 95 -22.69 -10.60 -34.32
C ILE A 95 -23.74 -11.21 -33.39
N VAL A 96 -24.07 -12.48 -33.63
CA VAL A 96 -25.06 -13.25 -32.86
C VAL A 96 -24.39 -14.21 -31.87
N HIS A 97 -25.02 -14.39 -30.72
CA HIS A 97 -24.74 -15.46 -29.77
C HIS A 97 -25.46 -16.73 -30.23
N LEU A 98 -24.70 -17.78 -30.51
CA LEU A 98 -25.19 -19.13 -30.79
C LEU A 98 -25.17 -19.94 -29.49
N PRO A 99 -26.22 -20.70 -29.16
CA PRO A 99 -26.19 -21.47 -27.94
C PRO A 99 -25.07 -22.52 -27.97
N LEU A 100 -24.46 -22.72 -26.81
CA LEU A 100 -23.14 -23.35 -26.68
C LEU A 100 -23.12 -24.79 -27.24
N ALA A 101 -24.23 -25.51 -27.12
CA ALA A 101 -24.36 -26.86 -27.67
C ALA A 101 -24.23 -26.88 -29.19
N GLN A 102 -24.90 -25.94 -29.88
CA GLN A 102 -24.86 -25.81 -31.33
C GLN A 102 -23.50 -25.27 -31.80
N ALA A 103 -22.94 -24.30 -31.09
CA ALA A 103 -21.60 -23.78 -31.38
C ALA A 103 -20.54 -24.89 -31.33
N ARG A 104 -20.61 -25.77 -30.31
CA ARG A 104 -19.71 -26.91 -30.19
C ARG A 104 -19.85 -27.88 -31.36
N GLN A 105 -21.08 -28.20 -31.74
CA GLN A 105 -21.33 -29.10 -32.87
C GLN A 105 -20.80 -28.51 -34.18
N LEU A 106 -21.06 -27.23 -34.42
CA LEU A 106 -20.55 -26.52 -35.60
C LEU A 106 -19.02 -26.51 -35.65
N LEU A 107 -18.36 -26.32 -34.51
CA LEU A 107 -16.90 -26.34 -34.39
C LEU A 107 -16.32 -27.73 -34.68
N LEU A 108 -16.99 -28.79 -34.21
CA LEU A 108 -16.57 -30.17 -34.51
C LEU A 108 -16.75 -30.52 -35.99
N GLU A 109 -17.82 -30.02 -36.61
CA GLU A 109 -18.13 -30.27 -38.03
C GLU A 109 -17.20 -29.48 -38.97
N ARG A 110 -16.90 -28.22 -38.65
CA ARG A 110 -16.14 -27.30 -39.52
C ARG A 110 -14.66 -27.17 -39.17
N GLY A 111 -14.25 -27.66 -38.00
CA GLY A 111 -12.92 -27.38 -37.47
C GLY A 111 -12.80 -25.96 -36.90
N TRP A 112 -11.63 -25.63 -36.37
CA TRP A 112 -11.34 -24.28 -35.90
C TRP A 112 -11.34 -23.31 -37.09
N PRO A 113 -11.97 -22.12 -36.98
CA PRO A 113 -11.85 -21.13 -38.04
C PRO A 113 -10.40 -20.68 -38.15
N ASP A 114 -9.75 -21.01 -39.26
CA ASP A 114 -8.41 -20.53 -39.56
C ASP A 114 -8.48 -19.01 -39.72
N GLU A 115 -7.67 -18.30 -38.92
CA GLU A 115 -7.55 -16.85 -38.99
C GLU A 115 -6.95 -16.50 -40.38
N HIS A 116 -7.75 -15.87 -41.24
CA HIS A 116 -7.29 -15.29 -42.50
C HIS A 116 -6.99 -13.80 -42.33
#